data_AF-A0AAV6QG09-F1
#
_entry.id   AF-A0AAV6QG09-F1
#
_cell.length_a   1.000
_cell.length_b   1.000
_cell.length_c   1.000
_cell.angle_alpha   90.00
_cell.angle_beta   90.00
_cell.angle_gamma   90.00
#
_symmetry.space_group_name_H-M   'P 1'
#
loop_
_entity.id
_entity.type
_entity.pdbx_description
1 polymer ?
#
loop_
_entity_poly.entity_id
_entity_poly.type
_entity_poly.pdbx_seq_one_letter_code
_entity_poly.pdbx_strand_id
1 'polypeptide(L)'
;MWYPGNGVKKKQQLPPAVNRRGDRACTVPYSMSTKGAIVVPTTKAKVQLVAVLKNNDRPQKMLLSVEAQRISRILKNCISQIEIVATLPALLHLNSASRVVDEEFIREIKKHQLLYERLRKTLEDLKQESEGEDDEGRRRWRAKTQLEVDIKNSVRDLLRLFRSHPDAIFHLRAEEGMEVGESECKLIKGLKRFHSHIVDKLLTSLDEESQLVLHKSASSPPTYDVKNLASLEEEVATAKKQIDAKIAQKNIEIKNVQEVSFTSLLTDKKSQPQFNISMRQASMQQEIDQLKIRLSNLILENRQAERILQEVHLVYLTIIRVLYCKHQL
;
A
#
# COMPACT_ATOMS: atom_id res chain seq x y z
N MET A 1 -50.36 11.69 -46.95
CA MET A 1 -49.51 12.81 -47.39
C MET A 1 -48.11 12.26 -47.65
N TRP A 2 -47.73 12.18 -48.94
CA TRP A 2 -46.38 12.17 -49.54
C TRP A 2 -45.24 11.28 -48.95
N TYR A 3 -44.87 10.25 -49.72
CA TYR A 3 -43.54 9.60 -49.83
C TYR A 3 -42.59 10.46 -50.73
N PRO A 4 -41.33 10.09 -51.10
CA PRO A 4 -40.37 9.03 -50.68
C PRO A 4 -38.89 9.51 -50.57
N GLY A 5 -37.92 8.59 -50.31
CA GLY A 5 -36.73 8.49 -51.19
C GLY A 5 -35.31 8.41 -50.58
N ASN A 6 -34.60 7.32 -50.97
CA ASN A 6 -33.15 7.17 -51.21
C ASN A 6 -32.23 7.06 -49.96
N GLY A 7 -31.39 6.05 -49.74
CA GLY A 7 -30.84 5.00 -50.60
C GLY A 7 -29.45 5.36 -51.12
N VAL A 8 -28.35 5.01 -50.42
CA VAL A 8 -27.02 4.78 -51.03
C VAL A 8 -26.17 3.81 -50.18
N LYS A 9 -25.74 2.70 -50.80
CA LYS A 9 -24.64 1.81 -50.39
C LYS A 9 -23.30 2.38 -50.91
N LYS A 10 -22.21 2.32 -50.13
CA LYS A 10 -20.80 2.30 -50.60
C LYS A 10 -19.95 1.59 -49.52
N LYS A 11 -19.57 0.32 -49.68
CA LYS A 11 -18.40 -0.26 -50.40
C LYS A 11 -17.02 0.26 -49.95
N GLN A 12 -16.25 -0.70 -49.43
CA GLN A 12 -14.81 -0.85 -49.24
C GLN A 12 -13.89 -0.02 -50.14
N GLN A 13 -12.77 0.45 -49.58
CA GLN A 13 -11.48 0.50 -50.30
C GLN A 13 -10.26 0.70 -49.37
N LEU A 14 -9.27 -0.17 -49.56
CA LEU A 14 -7.84 -0.17 -49.19
C LEU A 14 -7.15 -0.84 -50.40
N PRO A 15 -5.85 -0.68 -50.68
CA PRO A 15 -4.90 0.45 -50.63
C PRO A 15 -4.44 0.82 -52.08
N PRO A 16 -3.27 1.49 -52.26
CA PRO A 16 -2.24 0.76 -53.03
C PRO A 16 -0.81 0.91 -52.52
N ALA A 17 -0.01 -0.12 -52.81
CA ALA A 17 1.44 -0.14 -52.82
C ALA A 17 1.98 0.27 -54.19
N VAL A 18 3.16 0.90 -54.24
CA VAL A 18 3.98 1.01 -55.46
C VAL A 18 5.43 0.63 -55.18
N ASN A 19 5.90 -0.29 -56.01
CA ASN A 19 7.23 -0.89 -56.13
C ASN A 19 8.11 -0.06 -57.09
N ARG A 20 9.45 -0.15 -56.96
CA ARG A 20 10.50 -0.19 -58.02
C ARG A 20 11.89 -0.13 -57.33
N ARG A 21 12.63 -1.23 -57.17
CA ARG A 21 13.63 -1.87 -58.09
C ARG A 21 14.58 -0.90 -58.80
N GLY A 22 15.88 -1.16 -58.62
CA GLY A 22 16.98 -0.66 -59.46
C GLY A 22 18.32 -1.24 -59.00
N ASP A 23 18.74 -2.34 -59.63
CA ASP A 23 20.02 -3.02 -59.47
C ASP A 23 21.22 -2.20 -60.00
N ARG A 24 22.41 -2.64 -59.54
CA ARG A 24 23.65 -2.92 -60.31
C ARG A 24 24.89 -2.00 -60.16
N ALA A 25 25.94 -2.69 -59.68
CA ALA A 25 27.30 -2.81 -60.22
C ALA A 25 28.36 -1.71 -59.99
N CYS A 26 29.35 -2.13 -59.18
CA CYS A 26 30.81 -1.94 -59.27
C CYS A 26 31.39 -1.04 -60.38
N THR A 27 32.24 -0.09 -59.98
CA THR A 27 33.49 0.21 -60.71
C THR A 27 34.53 0.79 -59.75
N VAL A 28 35.68 0.11 -59.66
CA VAL A 28 36.94 0.61 -59.08
C VAL A 28 37.63 1.45 -60.16
N PRO A 29 38.45 2.45 -59.81
CA PRO A 29 39.82 2.35 -60.30
C PRO A 29 40.89 2.64 -59.24
N TYR A 30 41.93 1.84 -59.35
CA TYR A 30 43.26 2.00 -58.76
C TYR A 30 43.92 3.31 -59.19
N SER A 31 44.74 3.89 -58.32
CA SER A 31 46.02 4.49 -58.72
C SER A 31 47.04 4.36 -57.59
N MET A 32 48.27 3.99 -57.96
CA MET A 32 49.40 3.72 -57.07
C MET A 32 50.41 4.88 -57.07
N SER A 33 51.24 4.87 -56.02
CA SER A 33 52.65 5.30 -55.99
C SER A 33 52.95 6.78 -55.67
N THR A 34 53.64 7.03 -54.55
CA THR A 34 55.11 7.21 -54.55
C THR A 34 55.66 7.33 -53.12
N LYS A 35 56.94 6.98 -53.02
CA LYS A 35 57.82 6.86 -51.84
C LYS A 35 58.10 8.19 -51.14
N GLY A 36 58.44 8.14 -49.85
CA GLY A 36 59.40 9.09 -49.25
C GLY A 36 59.22 9.46 -47.76
N ALA A 37 60.12 8.92 -46.93
CA ALA A 37 60.74 9.52 -45.74
C ALA A 37 59.90 9.89 -44.49
N ILE A 38 60.04 9.02 -43.47
CA ILE A 38 60.40 9.29 -42.06
C ILE A 38 60.17 10.73 -41.54
N VAL A 39 59.18 10.91 -40.66
CA VAL A 39 59.31 11.66 -39.39
C VAL A 39 58.31 11.07 -38.38
N VAL A 40 58.81 10.48 -37.29
CA VAL A 40 58.06 10.27 -36.04
C VAL A 40 58.23 11.57 -35.22
N PRO A 41 57.14 12.19 -34.72
CA PRO A 41 56.97 12.14 -33.27
C PRO A 41 55.51 12.11 -32.80
N THR A 42 55.15 10.99 -32.17
CA THR A 42 54.75 10.95 -30.75
C THR A 42 53.88 12.09 -30.19
N THR A 43 52.70 12.41 -30.75
CA THR A 43 51.80 13.41 -30.10
C THR A 43 50.28 13.19 -30.24
N LYS A 44 49.78 12.05 -30.75
CA LYS A 44 48.32 11.79 -30.82
C LYS A 44 47.76 10.83 -29.76
N ALA A 45 48.59 10.03 -29.09
CA ALA A 45 48.12 9.07 -28.09
C ALA A 45 47.78 9.71 -26.72
N LYS A 46 48.40 10.85 -26.37
CA LYS A 46 48.14 11.53 -25.09
C LYS A 46 46.83 12.33 -25.06
N VAL A 47 46.35 12.81 -26.20
CA VAL A 47 45.11 13.61 -26.27
C VAL A 47 43.86 12.72 -26.23
N GLN A 48 43.93 11.49 -26.76
CA GLN A 48 42.83 10.53 -26.60
C GLN A 48 42.77 9.91 -25.20
N LEU A 49 43.91 9.72 -24.52
CA LEU A 49 43.91 9.20 -23.15
C LEU A 49 43.39 10.22 -22.12
N VAL A 50 43.62 11.52 -22.34
CA VAL A 50 43.09 12.58 -21.47
C VAL A 50 41.59 12.86 -21.73
N ALA A 51 41.11 12.64 -22.95
CA ALA A 51 39.68 12.76 -23.27
C ALA A 51 38.85 11.56 -22.79
N VAL A 52 39.44 10.38 -22.66
CA VAL A 52 38.78 9.20 -22.07
C VAL A 52 38.81 9.24 -20.54
N LEU A 53 39.79 9.90 -19.92
CA LEU A 53 39.91 10.02 -18.46
C LEU A 53 39.02 11.10 -17.80
N LYS A 54 38.40 12.00 -18.58
CA LYS A 54 37.57 13.09 -18.03
C LYS A 54 36.06 12.82 -17.98
N ASN A 55 35.60 11.65 -18.45
CA ASN A 55 34.18 11.30 -18.45
C ASN A 55 33.77 10.31 -17.33
N ASN A 56 34.68 9.95 -16.43
CA ASN A 56 34.42 8.99 -15.34
C ASN A 56 34.10 9.64 -13.98
N ASP A 57 33.90 10.97 -13.91
CA ASP A 57 33.37 11.65 -12.73
C ASP A 57 31.82 11.66 -12.66
N ARG A 58 31.18 10.69 -13.32
CA ARG A 58 29.91 10.19 -12.80
C ARG A 58 30.29 9.08 -11.83
N PRO A 59 29.83 9.09 -10.57
CA PRO A 59 29.98 7.91 -9.73
C PRO A 59 29.44 6.77 -10.58
N GLN A 60 30.25 5.73 -10.79
CA GLN A 60 29.76 4.48 -11.37
C GLN A 60 28.57 4.10 -10.51
N LYS A 61 27.36 4.51 -10.92
CA LYS A 61 26.13 3.97 -10.39
C LYS A 61 26.25 2.53 -10.81
N MET A 62 26.73 1.69 -9.89
CA MET A 62 26.71 0.26 -10.04
C MET A 62 25.36 -0.05 -10.66
N LEU A 63 25.38 -0.62 -11.86
CA LEU A 63 24.12 -0.94 -12.48
C LEU A 63 23.59 -2.11 -11.68
N LEU A 64 22.42 -1.94 -11.06
CA LEU A 64 21.73 -3.02 -10.36
C LEU A 64 21.76 -4.27 -11.24
N SER A 65 22.07 -5.42 -10.65
CA SER A 65 21.94 -6.71 -11.33
C SER A 65 20.53 -6.88 -11.88
N VAL A 66 20.34 -7.77 -12.87
CA VAL A 66 19.00 -8.02 -13.45
C VAL A 66 17.98 -8.40 -12.38
N GLU A 67 18.41 -9.19 -11.38
CA GLU A 67 17.55 -9.59 -10.27
C GLU A 67 17.28 -8.41 -9.31
N ALA A 68 18.29 -7.59 -9.01
CA ALA A 68 18.11 -6.39 -8.19
C ALA A 68 17.21 -5.34 -8.86
N GLN A 69 17.29 -5.21 -10.19
CA GLN A 69 16.36 -4.41 -10.98
C GLN A 69 14.94 -4.96 -10.92
N ARG A 70 14.79 -6.28 -10.98
CA ARG A 70 13.49 -6.95 -10.86
C ARG A 70 12.87 -6.68 -9.49
N ILE A 71 13.62 -6.86 -8.41
CA ILE A 71 13.21 -6.55 -7.03
C ILE A 71 12.81 -5.07 -6.92
N SER A 72 13.66 -4.16 -7.39
CA SER A 72 13.42 -2.72 -7.37
C SER A 72 12.13 -2.35 -8.14
N ARG A 73 11.90 -2.96 -9.31
CA ARG A 73 10.70 -2.72 -10.12
C ARG A 73 9.44 -3.24 -9.42
N ILE A 74 9.49 -4.42 -8.80
CA ILE A 74 8.38 -4.97 -8.02
C ILE A 74 8.04 -4.03 -6.85
N LEU A 75 9.04 -3.61 -6.07
CA LEU A 75 8.84 -2.70 -4.95
C LEU A 75 8.25 -1.37 -5.38
N LYS A 76 8.76 -0.75 -6.47
CA LYS A 76 8.18 0.46 -7.05
C LYS A 76 6.71 0.28 -7.45
N ASN A 77 6.39 -0.86 -8.08
CA ASN A 77 5.01 -1.17 -8.48
C ASN A 77 4.08 -1.35 -7.26
N CYS A 78 4.57 -1.93 -6.17
CA CYS A 78 3.81 -2.07 -4.93
C CYS A 78 3.58 -0.71 -4.26
N ILE A 79 4.62 0.12 -4.18
CA ILE A 79 4.51 1.49 -3.63
C ILE A 79 3.51 2.30 -4.43
N SER A 80 3.59 2.26 -5.76
CA SER A 80 2.66 2.96 -6.64
C SER A 80 1.20 2.49 -6.44
N GLN A 81 0.97 1.19 -6.25
CA GLN A 81 -0.37 0.67 -5.95
C GLN A 81 -0.91 1.19 -4.62
N ILE A 82 -0.08 1.18 -3.56
CA ILE A 82 -0.46 1.71 -2.26
C ILE A 82 -0.74 3.21 -2.37
N GLU A 83 0.05 3.94 -3.13
CA GLU A 83 -0.16 5.36 -3.40
C GLU A 83 -1.51 5.62 -4.08
N ILE A 84 -1.89 4.80 -5.07
CA ILE A 84 -3.18 4.91 -5.76
C ILE A 84 -4.32 4.65 -4.76
N VAL A 85 -4.26 3.54 -4.03
CA VAL A 85 -5.31 3.14 -3.08
C VAL A 85 -5.47 4.16 -1.95
N ALA A 86 -4.37 4.73 -1.46
CA ALA A 86 -4.41 5.75 -0.42
C ALA A 86 -5.00 7.08 -0.91
N THR A 87 -4.91 7.38 -2.21
CA THR A 87 -5.43 8.63 -2.79
C THR A 87 -6.88 8.48 -3.26
N LEU A 88 -7.31 7.24 -3.54
CA LEU A 88 -8.65 6.89 -4.04
C LEU A 88 -9.80 7.53 -3.23
N PRO A 89 -9.83 7.50 -1.89
CA PRO A 89 -10.90 8.15 -1.12
C PRO A 89 -10.99 9.66 -1.38
N ALA A 90 -9.85 10.37 -1.38
CA ALA A 90 -9.80 11.79 -1.68
C ALA A 90 -10.24 12.09 -3.14
N LEU A 91 -9.91 11.19 -4.07
CA LEU A 91 -10.32 11.30 -5.47
C LEU A 91 -11.82 11.13 -5.67
N LEU A 92 -12.48 10.33 -4.84
CA LEU A 92 -13.95 10.18 -4.90
C LEU A 92 -14.69 11.42 -4.38
N HIS A 93 -13.99 12.33 -3.70
CA HIS A 93 -14.52 13.61 -3.26
C HIS A 93 -14.20 14.78 -4.21
N LEU A 94 -13.48 14.53 -5.32
CA LEU A 94 -13.24 15.54 -6.35
C LEU A 94 -14.56 16.05 -6.92
N ASN A 95 -14.80 17.35 -6.75
CA ASN A 95 -15.77 18.04 -7.59
C ASN A 95 -15.22 18.16 -9.01
N SER A 96 -16.12 18.13 -9.99
CA SER A 96 -15.83 18.07 -11.43
C SER A 96 -15.07 19.29 -12.01
N ALA A 97 -14.52 20.15 -11.17
CA ALA A 97 -13.87 21.40 -11.51
C ALA A 97 -12.34 21.29 -11.64
N SER A 98 -11.74 20.12 -11.36
CA SER A 98 -10.30 19.92 -11.54
C SER A 98 -9.94 20.00 -13.03
N ARG A 99 -9.17 21.03 -13.39
CA ARG A 99 -8.83 21.42 -14.77
C ARG A 99 -7.70 20.58 -15.39
N VAL A 100 -7.18 19.60 -14.64
CA VAL A 100 -5.88 18.95 -14.91
C VAL A 100 -6.03 17.48 -15.34
N VAL A 101 -7.26 16.95 -15.33
CA VAL A 101 -7.50 15.52 -15.46
C VAL A 101 -8.26 15.19 -16.74
N ASP A 102 -7.84 14.11 -17.40
CA ASP A 102 -8.48 13.57 -18.59
C ASP A 102 -9.99 13.32 -18.35
N GLU A 103 -10.85 13.68 -19.30
CA GLU A 103 -12.29 13.47 -19.25
C GLU A 103 -12.66 11.99 -19.10
N GLU A 104 -11.83 11.09 -19.65
CA GLU A 104 -11.97 9.65 -19.42
C GLU A 104 -11.81 9.27 -17.95
N PHE A 105 -10.89 9.92 -17.26
CA PHE A 105 -10.59 9.66 -15.87
C PHE A 105 -11.66 10.20 -14.93
N ILE A 106 -12.16 11.41 -15.19
CA ILE A 106 -13.29 11.97 -14.45
C ILE A 106 -14.53 11.07 -14.61
N ARG A 107 -14.77 10.54 -15.82
CA ARG A 107 -15.90 9.65 -16.09
C ARG A 107 -15.84 8.35 -15.30
N GLU A 108 -14.68 7.67 -15.26
CA GLU A 108 -14.53 6.42 -14.51
C GLU A 108 -14.61 6.64 -12.99
N ILE A 109 -14.09 7.76 -12.47
CA ILE A 109 -14.25 8.12 -11.05
C ILE A 109 -15.72 8.30 -10.69
N LYS A 110 -16.48 9.07 -11.49
CA LYS A 110 -17.92 9.29 -11.27
C LYS A 110 -18.71 8.00 -11.31
N LYS A 111 -18.38 7.10 -12.25
CA LYS A 111 -19.00 5.79 -12.36
C LYS A 111 -18.77 4.96 -11.09
N HIS A 112 -17.54 4.93 -10.57
CA HIS A 112 -17.25 4.24 -9.32
C HIS A 112 -17.99 4.86 -8.12
N GLN A 113 -18.03 6.19 -8.04
CA GLN A 113 -18.76 6.90 -6.98
C GLN A 113 -20.26 6.55 -7.00
N LEU A 114 -20.88 6.51 -8.17
CA LEU A 114 -22.30 6.15 -8.32
C LEU A 114 -22.57 4.70 -7.89
N LEU A 115 -21.65 3.77 -8.19
CA LEU A 115 -21.73 2.38 -7.73
C LEU A 115 -21.58 2.29 -6.20
N TYR A 116 -20.66 3.05 -5.62
CA TYR A 116 -20.45 3.12 -4.18
C TYR A 116 -21.69 3.66 -3.44
N GLU A 117 -22.29 4.74 -3.93
CA GLU A 117 -23.55 5.28 -3.37
C GLU A 117 -24.71 4.30 -3.50
N ARG A 118 -24.80 3.56 -4.61
CA ARG A 118 -25.80 2.50 -4.76
C ARG A 118 -25.60 1.39 -3.73
N LEU A 119 -24.35 0.98 -3.47
CA LEU A 119 -24.04 -0.03 -2.45
C LEU A 119 -24.39 0.46 -1.05
N ARG A 120 -24.06 1.71 -0.73
CA ARG A 120 -24.41 2.34 0.54
C ARG A 120 -25.91 2.28 0.80
N LYS A 121 -26.72 2.69 -0.18
CA LYS A 121 -28.19 2.61 -0.11
C LYS A 121 -28.68 1.18 0.08
N THR A 122 -28.18 0.22 -0.72
CA THR A 122 -28.56 -1.19 -0.57
C THR A 122 -28.22 -1.76 0.81
N LEU A 123 -27.12 -1.31 1.44
CA LEU A 123 -26.75 -1.70 2.81
C LEU A 123 -27.63 -1.05 3.88
N GLU A 124 -28.10 0.18 3.66
CA GLU A 124 -29.05 0.87 4.53
C GLU A 124 -30.43 0.22 4.46
N ASP A 125 -30.90 -0.11 3.26
CA ASP A 125 -32.17 -0.80 3.02
C ASP A 125 -32.19 -2.20 3.68
N LEU A 126 -31.05 -2.91 3.68
CA LEU A 126 -30.92 -4.21 4.35
C LEU A 126 -31.04 -4.15 5.88
N LYS A 127 -30.77 -2.99 6.50
CA LYS A 127 -30.91 -2.83 7.96
C LYS A 127 -32.37 -2.64 8.38
N GLN A 128 -33.27 -2.35 7.44
CA GLN A 128 -34.67 -2.01 7.72
C GLN A 128 -35.66 -3.14 7.40
N GLU A 129 -35.23 -4.22 6.75
CA GLU A 129 -36.14 -5.29 6.31
C GLU A 129 -36.03 -6.58 7.12
N SER A 130 -37.19 -7.09 7.56
CA SER A 130 -37.35 -8.41 8.16
C SER A 130 -37.38 -9.51 7.09
N GLU A 131 -36.92 -10.69 7.48
CA GLU A 131 -36.88 -11.93 6.70
C GLU A 131 -38.25 -12.30 6.11
N GLY A 132 -38.45 -11.99 4.84
CA GLY A 132 -39.48 -12.59 4.01
C GLY A 132 -38.82 -13.36 2.87
N GLU A 133 -38.95 -14.69 2.87
CA GLU A 133 -38.59 -15.53 1.72
C GLU A 133 -39.64 -15.37 0.61
N ASP A 134 -39.56 -14.24 -0.10
CA ASP A 134 -40.33 -14.02 -1.32
C ASP A 134 -39.40 -13.89 -2.54
N ASP A 135 -39.94 -14.04 -3.76
CA ASP A 135 -39.21 -13.88 -5.03
C ASP A 135 -38.49 -12.52 -5.14
N GLU A 136 -38.96 -11.52 -4.41
CA GLU A 136 -38.35 -10.21 -4.18
C GLU A 136 -36.95 -10.33 -3.56
N GLY A 137 -36.78 -11.19 -2.54
CA GLY A 137 -35.51 -11.42 -1.85
C GLY A 137 -34.46 -12.04 -2.76
N ARG A 138 -34.85 -12.99 -3.62
CA ARG A 138 -33.95 -13.58 -4.64
C ARG A 138 -33.53 -12.56 -5.70
N ARG A 139 -34.43 -11.67 -6.13
CA ARG A 139 -34.08 -10.58 -7.07
C ARG A 139 -33.10 -9.60 -6.42
N ARG A 140 -33.33 -9.21 -5.17
CA ARG A 140 -32.46 -8.34 -4.40
C ARG A 140 -31.07 -8.93 -4.17
N TRP A 141 -30.98 -10.21 -3.81
CA TRP A 141 -29.70 -10.91 -3.66
C TRP A 141 -28.91 -10.91 -4.98
N ARG A 142 -29.55 -11.21 -6.11
CA ARG A 142 -28.89 -11.14 -7.44
C ARG A 142 -28.40 -9.73 -7.78
N ALA A 143 -29.21 -8.71 -7.50
CA ALA A 143 -28.83 -7.32 -7.71
C ALA A 143 -27.62 -6.91 -6.85
N LYS A 144 -27.58 -7.35 -5.58
CA LYS A 144 -26.44 -7.14 -4.68
C LYS A 144 -25.17 -7.82 -5.20
N THR A 145 -25.25 -9.09 -5.57
CA THR A 145 -24.11 -9.83 -6.11
C THR A 145 -23.57 -9.17 -7.39
N GLN A 146 -24.47 -8.68 -8.27
CA GLN A 146 -24.06 -7.94 -9.46
C GLN A 146 -23.37 -6.62 -9.09
N LEU A 147 -23.89 -5.89 -8.10
CA LEU A 147 -23.30 -4.64 -7.63
C LEU A 147 -21.90 -4.84 -7.04
N GLU A 148 -21.68 -5.92 -6.29
CA GLU A 148 -20.35 -6.28 -5.78
C GLU A 148 -19.36 -6.55 -6.93
N VAL A 149 -19.81 -7.25 -7.98
CA VAL A 149 -19.01 -7.49 -9.19
C VAL A 149 -18.70 -6.17 -9.92
N ASP A 150 -19.67 -5.28 -10.06
CA ASP A 150 -19.52 -3.99 -10.72
C ASP A 150 -18.55 -3.06 -9.97
N ILE A 151 -18.61 -3.07 -8.63
CA ILE A 151 -17.64 -2.34 -7.79
C ILE A 151 -16.24 -2.92 -7.98
N LYS A 152 -16.09 -4.24 -7.93
CA LYS A 152 -14.78 -4.87 -8.16
C LYS A 152 -14.21 -4.51 -9.54
N ASN A 153 -15.06 -4.54 -10.57
CA ASN A 153 -14.67 -4.18 -11.93
C ASN A 153 -14.28 -2.71 -12.02
N SER A 154 -15.06 -1.80 -11.44
CA SER A 154 -14.74 -0.37 -11.45
C SER A 154 -13.46 -0.04 -10.68
N VAL A 155 -13.17 -0.67 -9.54
CA VAL A 155 -11.87 -0.52 -8.86
C VAL A 155 -10.74 -0.99 -9.76
N ARG A 156 -10.90 -2.16 -10.41
CA ARG A 156 -9.89 -2.68 -11.33
C ARG A 156 -9.66 -1.73 -12.52
N ASP A 157 -10.72 -1.16 -13.07
CA ASP A 157 -10.64 -0.27 -14.22
C ASP A 157 -10.00 1.07 -13.83
N LEU A 158 -10.35 1.61 -12.66
CA LEU A 158 -9.65 2.75 -12.07
C LEU A 158 -8.16 2.45 -11.88
N LEU A 159 -7.78 1.33 -11.27
CA LEU A 159 -6.37 0.94 -11.10
C LEU A 159 -5.62 0.81 -12.44
N ARG A 160 -6.29 0.36 -13.50
CA ARG A 160 -5.69 0.32 -14.85
C ARG A 160 -5.46 1.72 -15.39
N LEU A 161 -6.43 2.61 -15.22
CA LEU A 161 -6.34 3.99 -15.68
C LEU A 161 -5.26 4.79 -14.92
N PHE A 162 -5.18 4.57 -13.62
CA PHE A 162 -4.10 5.10 -12.78
C PHE A 162 -2.71 4.63 -13.22
N ARG A 163 -2.60 3.38 -13.68
CA ARG A 163 -1.34 2.84 -14.21
C ARG A 163 -0.98 3.40 -15.59
N SER A 164 -1.96 3.71 -16.44
CA SER A 164 -1.69 4.34 -17.74
C SER A 164 -1.38 5.83 -17.63
N HIS A 165 -1.83 6.50 -16.55
CA HIS A 165 -1.59 7.92 -16.30
C HIS A 165 -0.99 8.18 -14.91
N PRO A 166 0.25 7.72 -14.64
CA PRO A 166 0.88 7.90 -13.33
C PRO A 166 1.04 9.39 -12.96
N ASP A 167 1.26 10.25 -13.97
CA ASP A 167 1.41 11.68 -13.78
C ASP A 167 0.09 12.33 -13.35
N ALA A 168 -1.06 11.85 -13.82
CA ALA A 168 -2.36 12.40 -13.43
C ALA A 168 -2.57 12.31 -11.91
N ILE A 169 -2.12 11.21 -11.29
CA ILE A 169 -2.20 10.99 -9.83
C ILE A 169 -1.32 11.98 -9.07
N PHE A 170 -0.13 12.24 -9.61
CA PHE A 170 0.80 13.18 -9.02
C PHE A 170 0.21 14.59 -9.02
N HIS A 171 -0.37 15.02 -10.15
CA HIS A 171 -1.03 16.31 -10.26
C HIS A 171 -2.27 16.42 -9.36
N LEU A 172 -3.07 15.36 -9.28
CA LEU A 172 -4.25 15.31 -8.42
C LEU A 172 -3.88 15.46 -6.94
N ARG A 173 -2.80 14.83 -6.50
CA ARG A 173 -2.31 14.96 -5.12
C ARG A 173 -1.74 16.35 -4.81
N ALA A 174 -1.24 17.05 -5.83
CA ALA A 174 -0.75 18.42 -5.67
C ALA A 174 -1.88 19.46 -5.64
N GLU A 175 -3.10 19.06 -6.00
CA GLU A 175 -4.29 19.90 -5.94
C GLU A 175 -4.77 20.04 -4.48
N GLU A 176 -5.10 21.27 -4.09
CA GLU A 176 -5.46 21.65 -2.73
C GLU A 176 -6.76 20.95 -2.32
N GLY A 177 -6.71 20.12 -1.28
CA GLY A 177 -7.87 19.35 -0.78
C GLY A 177 -7.75 17.83 -0.85
N MET A 178 -6.68 17.27 -1.44
CA MET A 178 -6.43 15.82 -1.44
C MET A 178 -5.57 15.36 -0.27
N GLU A 179 -6.13 15.42 0.93
CA GLU A 179 -5.41 15.00 2.12
C GLU A 179 -5.44 13.47 2.25
N VAL A 180 -4.35 12.81 1.84
CA VAL A 180 -4.11 11.40 2.17
C VAL A 180 -3.89 11.32 3.68
N GLY A 181 -4.57 10.38 4.34
CA GLY A 181 -4.49 10.18 5.79
C GLY A 181 -3.05 10.14 6.31
N GLU A 182 -2.83 10.66 7.52
CA GLU A 182 -1.49 10.82 8.09
C GLU A 182 -0.75 9.47 8.22
N SER A 183 -1.48 8.41 8.57
CA SER A 183 -1.00 7.03 8.63
C SER A 183 -0.50 6.51 7.29
N GLU A 184 -1.28 6.71 6.23
CA GLU A 184 -1.00 6.29 4.87
C GLU A 184 0.19 7.07 4.32
N CYS A 185 0.25 8.37 4.60
CA CYS A 185 1.40 9.21 4.30
C CYS A 185 2.68 8.71 4.97
N LYS A 186 2.62 8.36 6.26
CA LYS A 186 3.76 7.78 7.00
C LYS A 186 4.19 6.44 6.39
N LEU A 187 3.23 5.57 6.05
CA LEU A 187 3.49 4.28 5.41
C LEU A 187 4.19 4.45 4.05
N ILE A 188 3.64 5.28 3.15
CA ILE A 188 4.20 5.53 1.83
C ILE A 188 5.63 6.10 1.94
N LYS A 189 5.85 7.07 2.84
CA LYS A 189 7.19 7.62 3.12
C LYS A 189 8.14 6.54 3.63
N GLY A 190 7.70 5.69 4.54
CA GLY A 190 8.48 4.57 5.07
C GLY A 190 8.86 3.57 3.98
N LEU A 191 7.93 3.20 3.10
CA LEU A 191 8.16 2.26 2.00
C LEU A 191 9.13 2.84 0.95
N LYS A 192 9.05 4.15 0.66
CA LYS A 192 10.02 4.82 -0.21
C LYS A 192 11.43 4.78 0.38
N ARG A 193 11.57 5.06 1.68
CA ARG A 193 12.87 4.94 2.38
C ARG A 193 13.39 3.51 2.36
N PHE A 194 12.53 2.53 2.61
CA PHE A 194 12.87 1.12 2.53
C PHE A 194 13.34 0.73 1.12
N HIS A 195 12.64 1.18 0.08
CA HIS A 195 13.03 0.94 -1.31
C HIS A 195 14.41 1.53 -1.62
N SER A 196 14.68 2.78 -1.23
CA SER A 196 16.01 3.38 -1.38
C SER A 196 17.08 2.57 -0.67
N HIS A 197 16.84 2.20 0.58
CA HIS A 197 17.79 1.41 1.37
C HIS A 197 18.06 0.02 0.76
N ILE A 198 17.04 -0.66 0.22
CA ILE A 198 17.22 -1.93 -0.49
C ILE A 198 18.01 -1.73 -1.78
N VAL A 199 17.72 -0.68 -2.55
CA VAL A 199 18.49 -0.35 -3.75
C VAL A 199 19.94 -0.10 -3.38
N ASP A 200 20.21 0.70 -2.36
CA ASP A 200 21.56 0.98 -1.89
C ASP A 200 22.29 -0.31 -1.49
N LYS A 201 21.66 -1.18 -0.70
CA LYS A 201 22.24 -2.49 -0.33
C LYS A 201 22.49 -3.43 -1.49
N LEU A 202 21.64 -3.39 -2.52
CA LEU A 202 21.81 -4.21 -3.73
C LEU A 202 22.82 -3.60 -4.70
N LEU A 203 23.18 -2.34 -4.51
CA LEU A 203 24.26 -1.67 -5.22
C LEU A 203 25.61 -1.98 -4.57
N THR A 204 25.69 -2.00 -3.24
CA THR A 204 26.93 -2.33 -2.53
C THR A 204 27.34 -3.77 -2.85
N SER A 205 28.53 -3.96 -3.44
CA SER A 205 29.10 -5.31 -3.56
C SER A 205 29.49 -5.86 -2.19
N LEU A 206 29.51 -7.20 -2.04
CA LEU A 206 29.92 -7.86 -0.79
C LEU A 206 31.33 -7.43 -0.33
N ASP A 207 32.19 -7.11 -1.29
CA ASP A 207 33.56 -6.64 -1.07
C ASP A 207 33.60 -5.21 -0.52
N GLU A 208 32.79 -4.30 -1.06
CA GLU A 208 32.64 -2.93 -0.55
C GLU A 208 32.01 -2.86 0.85
N GLU A 209 31.08 -3.77 1.18
CA GLU A 209 30.49 -3.86 2.52
C GLU A 209 31.55 -4.30 3.56
N SER A 210 32.43 -5.24 3.19
CA SER A 210 33.56 -5.67 4.05
C SER A 210 34.65 -4.59 4.19
N GLN A 211 34.94 -3.86 3.11
CA GLN A 211 35.92 -2.76 3.11
C GLN A 211 35.42 -1.55 3.89
N LEU A 212 34.12 -1.23 3.88
CA LEU A 212 33.54 -0.16 4.71
C LEU A 212 33.66 -0.45 6.22
N VAL A 213 33.51 -1.70 6.63
CA VAL A 213 33.75 -2.13 8.02
C VAL A 213 35.24 -2.04 8.37
N LEU A 214 36.13 -2.40 7.44
CA LEU A 214 37.58 -2.34 7.65
C LEU A 214 38.12 -0.89 7.68
N HIS A 215 37.68 -0.02 6.75
CA HIS A 215 38.12 1.37 6.65
C HIS A 215 37.61 2.25 7.79
N LYS A 216 36.45 1.92 8.39
CA LYS A 216 35.98 2.58 9.61
C LYS A 216 36.87 2.27 10.83
N SER A 217 37.69 1.22 10.74
CA SER A 217 38.58 0.75 11.81
C SER A 217 40.04 1.21 11.66
N ALA A 218 40.43 1.81 10.52
CA ALA A 218 41.83 1.90 10.11
C ALA A 218 42.32 3.28 9.63
N SER A 219 41.74 4.39 10.09
CA SER A 219 42.27 5.75 9.85
C SER A 219 42.56 6.40 11.21
N SER A 220 43.78 6.67 11.71
CA SER A 220 45.15 6.81 11.18
C SER A 220 46.19 6.46 12.29
N PRO A 221 47.54 6.44 12.06
CA PRO A 221 48.37 7.55 12.58
C PRO A 221 49.65 7.86 11.74
N PRO A 222 50.39 8.97 12.01
CA PRO A 222 51.58 8.81 12.85
C PRO A 222 51.95 9.99 13.81
N THR A 223 52.33 9.61 15.04
CA THR A 223 53.50 10.08 15.82
C THR A 223 53.56 11.47 16.48
N TYR A 224 52.43 12.09 16.85
CA TYR A 224 52.43 13.10 17.94
C TYR A 224 51.53 12.72 19.13
N ASP A 225 50.91 11.54 19.06
CA ASP A 225 49.69 11.25 19.81
C ASP A 225 49.90 10.37 21.05
N VAL A 226 51.06 9.72 21.24
CA VAL A 226 51.23 8.77 22.36
C VAL A 226 51.13 9.47 23.73
N LYS A 227 51.61 10.71 23.82
CA LYS A 227 51.56 11.49 25.06
C LYS A 227 50.17 12.09 25.33
N ASN A 228 49.45 12.46 24.26
CA ASN A 228 48.08 12.96 24.34
C ASN A 228 47.06 11.83 24.57
N LEU A 229 47.33 10.64 24.03
CA LEU A 229 46.53 9.44 24.25
C LEU A 229 46.67 8.96 25.69
N ALA A 230 47.89 8.98 26.26
CA ALA A 230 48.09 8.69 27.68
C ALA A 230 47.38 9.70 28.59
N SER A 231 47.42 10.99 28.28
CA SER A 231 46.68 12.00 29.06
C SER A 231 45.17 11.87 28.90
N LEU A 232 44.69 11.54 27.70
CA LEU A 232 43.27 11.33 27.43
C LEU A 232 42.74 10.05 28.10
N GLU A 233 43.55 9.00 28.14
CA GLU A 233 43.23 7.74 28.82
C GLU A 233 43.17 7.94 30.35
N GLU A 234 44.06 8.77 30.90
CA GLU A 234 44.02 9.21 32.30
C GLU A 234 42.78 10.08 32.59
N GLU A 235 42.43 11.01 31.70
CA GLU A 235 41.23 11.83 31.80
C GLU A 235 39.94 10.98 31.72
N VAL A 236 39.91 9.98 30.84
CA VAL A 236 38.79 9.04 30.74
C VAL A 236 38.70 8.15 31.97
N ALA A 237 39.84 7.69 32.51
CA ALA A 237 39.86 6.88 33.73
C ALA A 237 39.38 7.67 34.96
N THR A 238 39.75 8.94 35.07
CA THR A 238 39.30 9.84 36.15
C THR A 238 37.82 10.22 35.99
N ALA A 239 37.37 10.54 34.78
CA ALA A 239 35.97 10.79 34.47
C ALA A 239 35.09 9.56 34.77
N LYS A 240 35.54 8.36 34.40
CA LYS A 240 34.85 7.10 34.71
C LYS A 240 34.74 6.89 36.22
N LYS A 241 35.83 7.07 36.97
CA LYS A 241 35.80 7.00 38.44
C LYS A 241 34.84 8.02 39.05
N GLN A 242 34.77 9.23 38.50
CA GLN A 242 33.85 10.27 38.96
C GLN A 242 32.38 9.92 38.67
N ILE A 243 32.10 9.34 37.51
CA ILE A 243 30.77 8.83 37.15
C ILE A 243 30.37 7.67 38.07
N ASP A 244 31.27 6.71 38.29
CA ASP A 244 31.03 5.56 39.18
C ASP A 244 30.76 6.02 40.62
N ALA A 245 31.49 7.04 41.11
CA ALA A 245 31.25 7.64 42.42
C ALA A 245 29.88 8.35 42.50
N LYS A 246 29.48 9.07 41.44
CA LYS A 246 28.14 9.69 41.36
C LYS A 246 27.03 8.65 41.31
N ILE A 247 27.22 7.54 40.59
CA ILE A 247 26.27 6.42 40.55
C ILE A 247 26.15 5.77 41.92
N ALA A 248 27.28 5.52 42.61
CA ALA A 248 27.27 4.99 43.97
C ALA A 248 26.53 5.92 44.94
N GLN A 249 26.78 7.23 44.87
CA GLN A 249 26.07 8.23 45.67
C GLN A 249 24.57 8.24 45.37
N LYS A 250 24.17 8.21 44.10
CA LYS A 250 22.77 8.16 43.69
C LYS A 250 22.08 6.86 44.12
N ASN A 251 22.79 5.74 44.13
CA ASN A 251 22.26 4.47 44.65
C ASN A 251 22.06 4.52 46.16
N ILE A 252 22.92 5.19 46.92
CA ILE A 252 22.72 5.43 48.36
C ILE A 252 21.51 6.33 48.59
N GLU A 253 21.34 7.42 47.81
CA GLU A 253 20.16 8.28 47.87
C GLU A 253 18.87 7.51 47.55
N ILE A 254 18.86 6.67 46.51
CA ILE A 254 17.71 5.81 46.15
C ILE A 254 17.40 4.85 47.30
N LYS A 255 18.42 4.21 47.89
CA LYS A 255 18.22 3.28 49.00
C LYS A 255 17.66 3.98 50.24
N ASN A 256 18.15 5.19 50.55
CA ASN A 256 17.62 6.01 51.64
C ASN A 256 16.18 6.47 51.37
N VAL A 257 15.86 6.91 50.15
CA VAL A 257 14.47 7.26 49.78
C VAL A 257 13.57 6.03 49.85
N GLN A 258 14.07 4.85 49.49
CA GLN A 258 13.33 3.60 49.60
C GLN A 258 13.10 3.21 51.06
N GLU A 259 14.11 3.31 51.94
CA GLU A 259 13.94 3.06 53.39
C GLU A 259 13.01 4.07 54.07
N VAL A 260 13.10 5.35 53.72
CA VAL A 260 12.20 6.41 54.22
C VAL A 260 10.77 6.21 53.68
N SER A 261 10.61 5.79 52.42
CA SER A 261 9.29 5.49 51.85
C SER A 261 8.66 4.23 52.44
N PHE A 262 9.45 3.18 52.72
CA PHE A 262 8.95 1.94 53.33
C PHE A 262 8.60 2.13 54.81
N THR A 263 9.33 2.98 55.54
CA THR A 263 9.00 3.32 56.93
C THR A 263 7.83 4.31 57.04
N SER A 264 7.64 5.23 56.09
CA SER A 264 6.47 6.11 56.06
C SER A 264 5.19 5.43 55.56
N LEU A 265 5.29 4.42 54.69
CA LEU A 265 4.14 3.68 54.15
C LEU A 265 3.58 2.62 55.11
N LEU A 266 4.31 2.22 56.15
CA LEU A 266 3.82 1.24 57.13
C LEU A 266 2.88 1.85 58.18
N THR A 267 2.87 3.17 58.35
CA THR A 267 1.95 3.86 59.26
C THR A 267 0.72 4.44 58.57
N ASP A 268 0.76 4.70 57.27
CA ASP A 268 -0.36 5.30 56.53
C ASP A 268 -0.66 4.56 55.22
N LYS A 269 -1.49 3.51 55.31
CA LYS A 269 -2.61 3.18 54.38
C LYS A 269 -2.96 1.69 54.38
N LYS A 270 -3.88 1.33 55.26
CA LYS A 270 -4.91 0.32 54.98
C LYS A 270 -5.88 0.87 53.91
N SER A 271 -5.79 0.42 52.66
CA SER A 271 -6.86 0.30 51.62
C SER A 271 -6.26 0.36 50.19
N GLN A 272 -5.94 -0.75 49.53
CA GLN A 272 -6.80 -1.71 48.78
C GLN A 272 -7.17 -1.27 47.33
N PRO A 273 -6.32 -1.56 46.30
CA PRO A 273 -6.71 -1.50 44.88
C PRO A 273 -7.17 -2.86 44.31
N GLN A 274 -6.81 -3.99 44.94
CA GLN A 274 -7.08 -5.33 44.38
C GLN A 274 -8.53 -5.83 44.55
N PHE A 275 -9.31 -5.27 45.48
CA PHE A 275 -10.68 -5.72 45.76
C PHE A 275 -11.70 -5.23 44.74
N ASN A 276 -11.47 -4.06 44.14
CA ASN A 276 -12.39 -3.45 43.18
C ASN A 276 -12.38 -4.15 41.82
N ILE A 277 -11.25 -4.78 41.45
CA ILE A 277 -11.12 -5.51 40.18
C ILE A 277 -11.88 -6.85 40.25
N SER A 278 -11.76 -7.57 41.36
CA SER A 278 -12.46 -8.85 41.58
C SER A 278 -13.99 -8.68 41.60
N MET A 279 -14.49 -7.65 42.29
CA MET A 279 -15.93 -7.37 42.36
C MET A 279 -16.53 -7.02 40.99
N ARG A 280 -15.81 -6.24 40.17
CA ARG A 280 -16.24 -5.89 38.81
C ARG A 280 -16.26 -7.11 37.89
N GLN A 281 -15.30 -8.02 38.03
CA GLN A 281 -15.25 -9.26 37.28
C GLN A 281 -16.41 -10.20 37.65
N ALA A 282 -16.74 -10.34 38.93
CA ALA A 282 -17.89 -11.12 39.39
C ALA A 282 -19.23 -10.54 38.88
N SER A 283 -19.37 -9.21 38.88
CA SER A 283 -20.55 -8.53 38.34
C SER A 283 -20.74 -8.78 36.83
N MET A 284 -19.67 -8.72 36.04
CA MET A 284 -19.75 -9.00 34.61
C MET A 284 -20.09 -10.47 34.33
N GLN A 285 -19.54 -11.38 35.12
CA GLN A 285 -19.86 -12.81 34.98
C GLN A 285 -21.34 -13.10 35.29
N GLN A 286 -21.88 -12.46 36.33
CA GLN A 286 -23.30 -12.58 36.66
C GLN A 286 -24.21 -12.05 35.54
N GLU A 287 -23.84 -10.94 34.89
CA GLU A 287 -24.58 -10.38 33.76
C GLU A 287 -24.55 -11.31 32.53
N ILE A 288 -23.39 -11.92 32.25
CA ILE A 288 -23.25 -12.93 31.19
C ILE A 288 -24.18 -14.12 31.46
N ASP A 289 -24.21 -14.60 32.70
CA ASP A 289 -25.05 -15.75 33.06
C ASP A 289 -26.55 -15.41 32.99
N GLN A 290 -26.95 -14.20 33.39
CA GLN A 290 -28.33 -13.72 33.23
C GLN A 290 -28.73 -13.60 31.75
N LEU A 291 -27.86 -13.06 30.91
CA LEU A 291 -28.11 -12.95 29.47
C LEU A 291 -28.22 -14.33 28.82
N LYS A 292 -27.40 -15.30 29.26
CA LYS A 292 -27.45 -16.67 28.78
C LYS A 292 -28.77 -17.36 29.12
N ILE A 293 -29.29 -17.15 30.33
CA ILE A 293 -30.62 -17.65 30.73
C ILE A 293 -31.71 -17.01 29.88
N ARG A 294 -31.66 -15.68 29.70
CA ARG A 294 -32.64 -14.95 28.89
C ARG A 294 -32.66 -15.40 27.43
N LEU A 295 -31.49 -15.62 26.84
CA LEU A 295 -31.36 -16.16 25.48
C LEU A 295 -31.94 -17.58 25.39
N SER A 296 -31.66 -18.43 26.37
CA SER A 296 -32.17 -19.80 26.40
C SER A 296 -33.70 -19.83 26.47
N ASN A 297 -34.31 -18.94 27.26
CA ASN A 297 -35.77 -18.80 27.34
C ASN A 297 -36.37 -18.33 26.01
N LEU A 298 -35.77 -17.32 25.36
CA LEU A 298 -36.23 -16.82 24.06
C LEU A 298 -36.14 -17.91 22.97
N ILE A 299 -35.09 -18.73 22.97
CA ILE A 299 -34.97 -19.86 22.04
C ILE A 299 -36.10 -20.88 22.28
N LEU A 300 -36.45 -21.15 23.54
CA LEU A 300 -37.53 -22.07 23.87
C LEU A 300 -38.90 -21.53 23.45
N GLU A 301 -39.17 -20.25 23.73
CA GLU A 301 -40.41 -19.57 23.31
C GLU A 301 -40.55 -19.56 21.78
N ASN A 302 -39.46 -19.27 21.06
CA ASN A 302 -39.47 -19.27 19.60
C ASN A 302 -39.76 -20.68 19.04
N ARG A 303 -39.11 -21.71 19.59
CA ARG A 303 -39.42 -23.12 19.23
C ARG A 303 -40.87 -23.52 19.52
N GLN A 304 -41.49 -22.94 20.55
CA GLN A 304 -42.90 -23.17 20.83
C GLN A 304 -43.80 -22.45 19.81
N ALA A 305 -43.49 -21.21 19.47
CA ALA A 305 -44.21 -20.46 18.43
C ALA A 305 -44.11 -21.15 17.06
N GLU A 306 -42.93 -21.66 16.69
CA GLU A 306 -42.73 -22.44 15.46
C GLU A 306 -43.63 -23.69 15.42
N ARG A 307 -43.76 -24.43 16.53
CA ARG A 307 -44.65 -25.60 16.60
C ARG A 307 -46.11 -25.22 16.38
N ILE A 308 -46.58 -24.13 17.00
CA ILE A 308 -47.94 -23.63 16.80
C ILE A 308 -48.17 -23.24 15.34
N LEU A 309 -47.22 -22.57 14.71
CA LEU A 309 -47.31 -22.21 13.29
C LEU A 309 -47.39 -23.45 12.38
N GLN A 310 -46.61 -24.49 12.68
CA GLN A 310 -46.65 -25.76 11.94
C GLN A 310 -48.02 -26.45 12.08
N GLU A 311 -48.60 -26.46 13.27
CA GLU A 311 -49.95 -26.99 13.49
C GLU A 311 -51.02 -26.21 12.72
N VAL A 312 -50.97 -24.87 12.77
CA VAL A 312 -51.89 -24.01 12.01
C VAL A 312 -51.75 -24.25 10.50
N HIS A 313 -50.52 -24.37 10.00
CA HIS A 313 -50.26 -24.66 8.60
C HIS A 313 -50.84 -26.03 8.19
N LEU A 314 -50.70 -27.06 9.03
CA LEU A 314 -51.28 -28.38 8.77
C LEU A 314 -52.82 -28.35 8.72
N VAL A 315 -53.46 -27.61 9.64
CA VAL A 315 -54.92 -27.42 9.64
C VAL A 315 -55.36 -26.72 8.37
N TYR A 316 -54.67 -25.65 7.97
CA TYR A 316 -54.98 -24.90 6.75
C TYR A 316 -54.89 -25.78 5.48
N LEU A 317 -53.83 -26.58 5.34
CA LEU A 317 -53.69 -27.55 4.24
C LEU A 317 -54.82 -28.58 4.22
N THR A 318 -55.25 -29.04 5.39
CA THR A 318 -56.36 -30.00 5.51
C THR A 318 -57.68 -29.37 5.05
N ILE A 319 -57.95 -28.12 5.44
CA ILE A 319 -59.13 -27.36 4.99
C ILE A 319 -59.12 -27.19 3.48
N ILE A 320 -58.00 -26.77 2.88
CA ILE A 320 -57.87 -26.63 1.43
C ILE A 320 -58.18 -27.95 0.72
N ARG A 321 -57.63 -29.07 1.22
CA ARG A 321 -57.85 -30.39 0.65
C ARG A 321 -59.33 -30.80 0.69
N VAL A 322 -60.02 -30.55 1.80
CA VAL A 322 -61.46 -30.85 1.94
C VAL A 322 -62.31 -29.99 1.00
N LEU A 323 -62.02 -28.69 0.89
CA LEU A 323 -62.71 -27.79 -0.03
C LEU A 323 -62.52 -28.21 -1.49
N TYR A 324 -61.30 -28.60 -1.86
CA TYR A 324 -60.99 -29.08 -3.20
C TYR A 324 -61.75 -30.37 -3.55
N CYS A 325 -61.83 -31.33 -2.62
CA CYS A 325 -62.60 -32.57 -2.82
C CYS A 325 -64.13 -32.32 -2.92
N LYS A 326 -64.67 -31.34 -2.18
CA LYS A 326 -66.09 -30.97 -2.28
C LYS A 326 -66.48 -30.31 -3.61
N HIS A 327 -65.53 -29.69 -4.29
CA HIS A 327 -65.78 -29.00 -5.57
C HIS A 327 -65.69 -29.92 -6.80
N GLN A 328 -65.28 -31.18 -6.62
CA GLN A 328 -65.14 -32.18 -7.69
C GLN A 328 -66.26 -33.25 -7.70
N LEU A 329 -67.19 -33.19 -6.74
CA LEU A 329 -68.45 -33.96 -6.69
C LEU A 329 -69.60 -33.04 -7.06
#